data_AF-A0A9E4EPQ4-F1
#
_entry.id   AF-A0A9E4EPQ4-F1
#
_cell.length_a   1.000
_cell.length_b   1.000
_cell.length_c   1.000
_cell.angle_alpha   90.00
_cell.angle_beta   90.00
_cell.angle_gamma   90.00
#
_symmetry.space_group_name_H-M   'P 1'
#
loop_
_entity.id
_entity.type
_entity.pdbx_description
1 polymer ?
#
loop_
_entity_poly.entity_id
_entity_poly.type
_entity_poly.pdbx_seq_one_letter_code
_entity_poly.pdbx_strand_id
1 'polypeptide(L)'
;MTSIITPGYAPIEQYSKRGNQGAWTDIYALGAVCYHALTGQLPYDATDRVRVDPLEPAVERCRNQAADGFLSAIDWALRVDEQERPQSVVAWRAALAGDQPESPPDLPQGPVGGPGVEKPLRRLKRIGGWTAGAAAILALLIAGVYLIHEYVHPSEQQPVTHEVESETETESEAEIARQEEEARQREDRISVLLSGAREDLSPAQESNRRSLNRTRNGCLTVR
;
A
#
# COMPACT_ATOMS: atom_id res chain seq x y z
N MET A 1 3.42 6.32 -11.73
CA MET A 1 3.05 6.47 -10.31
C MET A 1 2.64 5.11 -9.76
N THR A 2 3.54 4.53 -8.97
CA THR A 2 3.32 3.41 -8.07
C THR A 2 2.84 4.00 -6.74
N SER A 3 1.69 3.55 -6.23
CA SER A 3 1.24 3.94 -4.89
C SER A 3 2.04 3.11 -3.89
N ILE A 4 2.64 3.74 -2.89
CA ILE A 4 3.26 3.03 -1.78
C ILE A 4 2.13 2.56 -0.87
N ILE A 5 2.06 1.26 -0.62
CA ILE A 5 1.04 0.60 0.18
C ILE A 5 1.75 -0.20 1.26
N THR A 6 1.27 -0.12 2.50
CA THR A 6 1.79 -0.92 3.61
C THR A 6 0.87 -2.14 3.83
N PRO A 7 1.33 -3.36 3.54
CA PRO A 7 0.55 -4.57 3.73
C PRO A 7 -0.03 -4.69 5.13
N GLY A 8 -1.24 -5.25 5.24
CA GLY A 8 -1.97 -5.45 6.50
C GLY A 8 -2.65 -4.19 7.07
N TYR A 9 -2.16 -2.99 6.75
CA TYR A 9 -2.79 -1.72 7.16
C TYR A 9 -3.63 -1.09 6.06
N ALA A 10 -3.28 -1.33 4.80
CA ALA A 10 -4.01 -0.77 3.67
C ALA A 10 -5.25 -1.62 3.33
N PRO A 11 -6.43 -1.01 3.18
CA PRO A 11 -7.61 -1.71 2.68
C PRO A 11 -7.57 -1.89 1.16
N ILE A 12 -8.41 -2.78 0.65
CA ILE A 12 -8.37 -3.26 -0.74
C ILE A 12 -8.57 -2.15 -1.78
N GLU A 13 -9.35 -1.11 -1.46
CA GLU A 13 -9.58 0.02 -2.37
C GLU A 13 -8.30 0.81 -2.69
N GLN A 14 -7.28 0.79 -1.82
CA GLN A 14 -6.01 1.48 -2.06
C GLN A 14 -5.12 0.77 -3.09
N TYR A 15 -5.37 -0.52 -3.36
CA TYR A 15 -4.61 -1.32 -4.33
C TYR A 15 -4.98 -0.98 -5.78
N SER A 16 -6.08 -0.25 -5.99
CA SER A 16 -6.54 0.17 -7.31
C SER A 16 -6.50 1.69 -7.45
N LYS A 17 -6.02 2.19 -8.59
CA LYS A 17 -6.10 3.61 -8.96
C LYS A 17 -7.54 4.12 -9.12
N ARG A 18 -8.51 3.21 -9.22
CA ARG A 18 -9.94 3.50 -9.37
C ARG A 18 -10.75 3.17 -8.11
N GLY A 19 -10.10 2.70 -7.05
CA GLY A 19 -10.77 2.44 -5.78
C GLY A 19 -11.31 3.73 -5.18
N ASN A 20 -12.48 3.65 -4.57
CA ASN A 20 -13.12 4.79 -3.94
C ASN A 20 -12.53 4.96 -2.54
N GLN A 21 -11.76 6.03 -2.32
CA GLN A 21 -11.18 6.30 -1.01
C GLN A 21 -12.03 7.33 -0.27
N GLY A 22 -12.31 7.06 1.01
CA GLY A 22 -13.12 7.93 1.85
C GLY A 22 -12.78 7.73 3.33
N ALA A 23 -13.66 8.18 4.22
CA ALA A 23 -13.44 8.06 5.66
C ALA A 23 -13.22 6.60 6.11
N TRP A 24 -13.90 5.65 5.46
CA TRP A 24 -13.75 4.21 5.73
C TRP A 24 -12.33 3.68 5.45
N THR A 25 -11.58 4.30 4.54
CA THR A 25 -10.21 3.91 4.20
C THR A 25 -9.27 4.17 5.38
N ASP A 26 -9.34 5.37 5.97
CA ASP A 26 -8.56 5.72 7.15
C ASP A 26 -9.03 4.94 8.40
N ILE A 27 -10.35 4.71 8.52
CA ILE A 27 -10.93 3.93 9.61
C ILE A 27 -10.41 2.49 9.58
N TYR A 28 -10.28 1.87 8.40
CA TYR A 28 -9.68 0.54 8.30
C TYR A 28 -8.22 0.57 8.74
N ALA A 29 -7.42 1.52 8.26
CA ALA A 29 -6.01 1.61 8.61
C ALA A 29 -5.81 1.79 10.13
N LEU A 30 -6.61 2.64 10.76
CA LEU A 30 -6.58 2.81 12.22
C LEU A 30 -7.12 1.59 12.96
N GLY A 31 -8.15 0.92 12.44
CA GLY A 31 -8.66 -0.35 12.94
C GLY A 31 -7.57 -1.44 12.93
N ALA A 32 -6.77 -1.51 11.86
CA ALA A 32 -5.65 -2.43 11.74
C ALA A 32 -4.55 -2.14 12.77
N VAL A 33 -4.24 -0.85 13.02
CA VAL A 33 -3.33 -0.44 14.10
C VAL A 33 -3.87 -0.88 15.46
N CYS A 34 -5.15 -0.64 15.76
CA CYS A 34 -5.77 -1.05 17.01
C CYS A 34 -5.75 -2.58 17.19
N TYR A 35 -6.12 -3.33 16.16
CA TYR A 35 -6.06 -4.79 16.18
C TYR A 35 -4.65 -5.30 16.43
N HIS A 36 -3.66 -4.74 15.74
CA HIS A 36 -2.26 -5.11 15.94
C HIS A 36 -1.77 -4.78 17.34
N ALA A 37 -2.10 -3.60 17.87
CA ALA A 37 -1.74 -3.20 19.22
C ALA A 37 -2.33 -4.10 20.31
N LEU A 38 -3.54 -4.63 20.10
CA LEU A 38 -4.22 -5.51 21.06
C LEU A 38 -3.75 -6.95 20.97
N THR A 39 -3.56 -7.46 19.75
CA THR A 39 -3.34 -8.88 19.51
C THR A 39 -1.85 -9.24 19.39
N GLY A 40 -1.00 -8.23 19.17
CA GLY A 40 0.41 -8.40 18.81
C GLY A 40 0.60 -9.00 17.41
N GLN A 41 -0.47 -9.14 16.62
CA GLN A 41 -0.43 -9.72 15.29
C GLN A 41 -0.98 -8.74 14.26
N LEU A 42 -0.26 -8.58 13.16
CA LEU A 42 -0.71 -7.79 12.04
C LEU A 42 -1.92 -8.48 11.38
N PRO A 43 -2.97 -7.74 10.99
CA PRO A 43 -4.02 -8.28 10.14
C PRO A 43 -3.47 -8.81 8.81
N TYR A 44 -4.16 -9.78 8.23
CA TYR A 44 -3.85 -10.26 6.87
C TYR A 44 -3.94 -9.11 5.86
N ASP A 45 -3.13 -9.18 4.80
CA ASP A 45 -3.22 -8.23 3.69
C ASP A 45 -4.65 -8.22 3.12
N ALA A 46 -5.19 -7.04 2.84
CA ALA A 46 -6.57 -6.91 2.36
C ALA A 46 -6.82 -7.70 1.07
N THR A 47 -5.80 -7.88 0.23
CA THR A 47 -5.89 -8.70 -1.00
C THR A 47 -6.11 -10.18 -0.72
N ASP A 48 -5.59 -10.70 0.40
CA ASP A 48 -5.76 -12.09 0.82
C ASP A 48 -7.13 -12.34 1.47
N ARG A 49 -7.78 -11.28 1.98
CA ARG A 49 -9.07 -11.36 2.69
C ARG A 49 -10.30 -11.31 1.76
N VAL A 50 -10.14 -10.93 0.49
CA VAL A 50 -11.27 -10.68 -0.44
C VAL A 50 -12.10 -11.93 -0.73
N ARG A 51 -11.45 -13.08 -0.92
CA ARG A 51 -12.15 -14.32 -1.31
C ARG A 51 -12.71 -15.08 -0.11
N VAL A 52 -11.89 -15.18 0.92
CA VAL A 52 -12.19 -15.81 2.20
C VAL A 52 -11.47 -14.95 3.21
N ASP A 53 -12.15 -14.48 4.26
CA ASP A 53 -11.53 -13.69 5.30
C ASP A 53 -11.00 -14.62 6.41
N PRO A 54 -9.67 -14.84 6.52
CA PRO A 54 -9.09 -15.68 7.57
C PRO A 54 -8.87 -14.92 8.88
N LEU A 55 -9.17 -13.61 8.93
CA LEU A 55 -8.91 -12.80 10.11
C LEU A 55 -9.80 -13.26 11.27
N GLU A 56 -9.17 -13.71 12.36
CA GLU A 56 -9.86 -13.99 13.62
C GLU A 56 -10.40 -12.67 14.21
N PRO A 57 -11.70 -12.55 14.55
CA PRO A 57 -12.24 -11.33 15.14
C PRO A 57 -11.59 -10.98 16.48
N ALA A 58 -11.36 -9.69 16.72
CA ALA A 58 -10.82 -9.17 17.97
C ALA A 58 -11.68 -9.54 19.18
N VAL A 59 -13.01 -9.60 19.02
CA VAL A 59 -13.93 -10.04 20.08
C VAL A 59 -13.64 -11.49 20.52
N GLU A 60 -13.26 -12.36 19.58
CA GLU A 60 -12.95 -13.76 19.88
C GLU A 60 -11.56 -13.89 20.49
N ARG A 61 -10.57 -13.25 19.86
CA ARG A 61 -9.15 -13.36 20.24
C ARG A 61 -8.80 -12.66 21.54
N CYS A 62 -9.36 -11.47 21.77
CA CYS A 62 -9.04 -10.60 22.90
C CYS A 62 -10.18 -10.55 23.93
N ARG A 63 -11.03 -11.58 23.97
CA ARG A 63 -12.11 -11.70 24.96
C ARG A 63 -11.54 -11.50 26.38
N ASN A 64 -12.22 -10.67 27.18
CA ASN A 64 -11.83 -10.28 28.54
C ASN A 64 -10.58 -9.38 28.67
N GLN A 65 -9.93 -8.97 27.57
CA GLN A 65 -8.81 -8.02 27.61
C GLN A 65 -9.27 -6.56 27.43
N ALA A 66 -10.41 -6.35 26.76
CA ALA A 66 -11.05 -5.05 26.57
C ALA A 66 -12.58 -5.20 26.57
N ALA A 67 -13.29 -4.08 26.60
CA ALA A 67 -14.75 -4.07 26.55
C ALA A 67 -15.28 -4.58 25.20
N ASP A 68 -16.35 -5.38 25.21
CA ASP A 68 -16.92 -5.99 24.01
C ASP A 68 -17.30 -4.96 22.94
N GLY A 69 -17.82 -3.79 23.34
CA GLY A 69 -18.15 -2.70 22.42
C GLY A 69 -16.93 -2.14 21.68
N PHE A 70 -15.81 -2.00 22.39
CA PHE A 70 -14.55 -1.56 21.79
C PHE A 70 -13.98 -2.60 20.83
N LEU A 71 -13.97 -3.89 21.22
CA LEU A 71 -13.53 -4.98 20.35
C LEU A 71 -14.41 -5.09 19.10
N SER A 72 -15.74 -5.01 19.27
CA SER A 72 -16.69 -5.04 18.15
C SER A 72 -16.52 -3.87 17.20
N ALA A 73 -16.16 -2.68 17.72
CA ALA A 73 -15.90 -1.51 16.88
C ALA A 73 -14.62 -1.68 16.03
N ILE A 74 -13.60 -2.37 16.54
CA ILE A 74 -12.40 -2.72 15.77
C ILE A 74 -12.76 -3.71 14.66
N ASP A 75 -13.53 -4.74 14.98
CA ASP A 75 -14.00 -5.73 14.00
C ASP A 75 -14.87 -5.09 12.91
N TRP A 76 -15.68 -4.10 13.27
CA TRP A 76 -16.46 -3.32 12.31
C TRP A 76 -15.58 -2.49 11.36
N ALA A 77 -14.53 -1.84 11.89
CA ALA A 77 -13.59 -1.09 11.08
C ALA A 77 -12.77 -1.97 10.12
N LEU A 78 -12.56 -3.24 10.47
CA LEU A 78 -11.77 -4.19 9.69
C LEU A 78 -12.57 -4.98 8.65
N ARG A 79 -13.84 -4.64 8.40
CA ARG A 79 -14.62 -5.23 7.30
C ARG A 79 -13.95 -4.97 5.96
N VAL A 80 -13.89 -6.00 5.12
CA VAL A 80 -13.25 -5.93 3.80
C VAL A 80 -14.04 -5.02 2.85
N ASP A 81 -15.37 -5.11 2.87
CA ASP A 81 -16.23 -4.21 2.11
C ASP A 81 -16.23 -2.80 2.73
N GLU A 82 -16.00 -1.77 1.92
CA GLU A 82 -16.07 -0.38 2.35
C GLU A 82 -17.46 0.06 2.80
N GLN A 83 -18.53 -0.53 2.27
CA GLN A 83 -19.90 -0.18 2.61
C GLN A 83 -20.33 -0.75 3.97
N GLU A 84 -19.72 -1.86 4.37
CA GLU A 84 -19.96 -2.51 5.66
C GLU A 84 -19.14 -1.88 6.80
N ARG A 85 -18.19 -0.99 6.48
CA ARG A 85 -17.40 -0.23 7.47
C ARG A 85 -18.16 0.98 8.01
N PRO A 86 -17.72 1.56 9.15
CA PRO A 86 -18.24 2.84 9.60
C PRO A 86 -17.98 3.93 8.56
N GLN A 87 -19.06 4.58 8.11
CA GLN A 87 -18.99 5.62 7.08
C GLN A 87 -18.51 6.98 7.61
N SER A 88 -18.39 7.14 8.93
CA SER A 88 -17.87 8.36 9.53
C SER A 88 -17.12 8.08 10.83
N VAL A 89 -16.12 8.92 11.10
CA VAL A 89 -15.35 8.88 12.36
C VAL A 89 -16.25 9.13 13.57
N VAL A 90 -17.30 9.93 13.43
CA VAL A 90 -18.26 10.20 14.52
C VAL A 90 -19.00 8.93 14.91
N ALA A 91 -19.52 8.19 13.93
CA ALA A 91 -20.20 6.91 14.17
C ALA A 91 -19.24 5.87 14.79
N TRP A 92 -18.02 5.78 14.26
CA TRP A 92 -17.05 4.83 14.78
C TRP A 92 -16.60 5.16 16.20
N ARG A 93 -16.37 6.44 16.51
CA ARG A 93 -16.02 6.89 17.86
C ARG A 93 -17.11 6.57 18.89
N ALA A 94 -18.39 6.69 18.52
CA ALA A 94 -19.49 6.29 19.39
C ALA A 94 -19.43 4.79 19.69
N ALA A 95 -19.26 3.96 18.66
CA ALA A 95 -19.11 2.51 18.82
C ALA A 95 -17.90 2.13 19.70
N LEU A 96 -16.75 2.80 19.51
CA LEU A 96 -15.56 2.62 20.35
C LEU A 96 -15.80 2.97 21.82
N ALA A 97 -16.68 3.94 22.10
CA ALA A 97 -17.08 4.32 23.45
C ALA A 97 -18.11 3.36 24.08
N GLY A 98 -18.61 2.37 23.33
CA GLY A 98 -19.67 1.46 23.76
C GLY A 98 -21.09 1.99 23.54
N ASP A 99 -21.22 3.20 22.99
CA ASP A 99 -22.50 3.76 22.55
C ASP A 99 -22.81 3.19 21.16
N GLN A 100 -23.45 2.02 21.11
CA GLN A 100 -23.88 1.44 19.85
C GLN A 100 -25.09 2.22 19.31
N PRO A 101 -25.03 2.91 18.16
CA PRO A 101 -26.24 3.18 17.41
C PRO A 101 -26.80 1.83 16.94
N GLU A 102 -28.05 1.52 17.28
CA GLU A 102 -28.78 0.36 16.74
C GLU A 102 -28.77 0.40 15.21
N SER A 103 -28.05 -0.55 14.58
CA SER A 103 -28.03 -0.81 13.14
C SER A 103 -27.67 0.37 12.22
N PRO A 104 -27.28 0.13 10.96
CA PRO A 104 -27.06 1.21 10.02
C PRO A 104 -28.38 1.98 9.85
N PRO A 105 -28.39 3.32 9.86
CA PRO A 105 -29.54 4.03 9.35
C PRO A 105 -29.68 3.63 7.87
N ASP A 106 -30.85 3.11 7.48
CA ASP A 106 -31.29 3.08 6.10
C ASP A 106 -31.24 4.53 5.57
N LEU A 107 -30.08 4.94 5.06
CA LEU A 107 -29.96 6.18 4.33
C LEU A 107 -30.38 5.88 2.89
N PRO A 108 -31.40 6.59 2.36
CA PRO A 108 -31.79 6.43 0.98
C PRO A 108 -30.60 6.82 0.10
N GLN A 109 -30.22 5.93 -0.83
CA GLN A 109 -29.30 6.28 -1.91
C GLN A 109 -30.00 7.32 -2.81
N GLY A 110 -29.77 8.60 -2.52
CA GLY A 110 -30.24 9.74 -3.29
C GLY A 110 -29.18 10.24 -4.29
N PRO A 111 -29.59 10.78 -5.44
CA PRO A 111 -28.71 10.98 -6.59
C PRO A 111 -27.72 12.13 -6.40
N VAL A 112 -26.53 11.94 -6.96
CA VAL A 112 -25.48 12.94 -7.13
C VAL A 112 -26.00 14.15 -7.92
N GLY A 113 -25.91 15.36 -7.34
CA GLY A 113 -25.91 16.63 -8.09
C GLY A 113 -26.75 17.77 -7.52
N GLY A 114 -26.11 18.89 -7.16
CA GLY A 114 -26.76 20.20 -6.97
C GLY A 114 -26.12 21.09 -5.90
N PRO A 115 -25.98 22.42 -6.13
CA PRO A 115 -25.02 23.27 -5.41
C PRO A 115 -25.48 23.65 -3.99
N GLY A 116 -24.53 23.64 -3.07
CA GLY A 116 -24.72 23.94 -1.65
C GLY A 116 -25.12 25.40 -1.42
N VAL A 117 -26.28 25.59 -0.79
CA VAL A 117 -26.63 26.82 -0.07
C VAL A 117 -25.94 26.77 1.28
N GLU A 118 -24.86 27.53 1.41
CA GLU A 118 -24.12 27.69 2.65
C GLU A 118 -24.96 28.52 3.63
N LYS A 119 -25.39 27.92 4.75
CA LYS A 119 -25.98 28.69 5.86
C LYS A 119 -24.84 29.19 6.75
N PRO A 120 -24.84 30.48 7.16
CA PRO A 120 -23.72 31.05 7.89
C PRO A 120 -23.71 30.52 9.32
N LEU A 121 -22.57 29.94 9.71
CA LEU A 121 -22.33 29.48 11.07
C LEU A 121 -22.33 30.68 12.03
N ARG A 122 -23.25 30.65 13.00
CA ARG A 122 -23.30 31.61 14.10
C ARG A 122 -22.02 31.49 14.91
N ARG A 123 -21.27 32.59 14.93
CA ARG A 123 -20.06 32.82 15.73
C ARG A 123 -20.34 32.55 17.21
N LEU A 124 -19.80 31.46 17.76
CA LEU A 124 -19.80 31.22 19.21
C LEU A 124 -18.42 31.54 19.80
N LYS A 125 -18.49 32.22 20.95
CA LYS A 125 -17.45 33.00 21.60
C LYS A 125 -16.43 32.10 22.29
N ARG A 126 -15.17 32.47 22.10
CA ARG A 126 -13.92 31.98 22.71
C ARG A 126 -14.03 31.82 24.24
N ILE A 127 -13.59 30.67 24.77
CA ILE A 127 -13.25 30.49 26.19
C ILE A 127 -11.80 30.02 26.24
N GLY A 128 -10.95 30.85 26.87
CA GLY A 128 -9.51 30.60 27.02
C GLY A 128 -9.19 29.62 28.14
N GLY A 129 -8.01 28.98 28.05
CA GLY A 129 -7.44 28.23 29.16
C GLY A 129 -6.48 27.06 28.83
N TRP A 130 -5.96 26.90 27.61
CA TRP A 130 -5.13 25.72 27.26
C TRP A 130 -3.65 26.00 26.97
N THR A 131 -3.14 27.22 27.22
CA THR A 131 -1.74 27.55 26.91
C THR A 131 -0.72 27.00 27.90
N ALA A 132 -1.14 26.51 29.07
CA ALA A 132 -0.23 25.89 30.05
C ALA A 132 -0.04 24.38 29.83
N GLY A 133 -1.07 23.66 29.37
CA GLY A 133 -1.01 22.21 29.17
C GLY A 133 -0.22 21.78 27.93
N ALA A 134 -0.37 22.51 26.82
CA ALA A 134 0.30 22.17 25.56
C ALA A 134 1.83 22.37 25.63
N ALA A 135 2.30 23.39 26.37
CA ALA A 135 3.74 23.64 26.55
C ALA A 135 4.41 22.58 27.43
N ALA A 136 3.71 22.09 28.47
CA ALA A 136 4.24 21.04 29.34
C ALA A 136 4.37 19.68 28.60
N ILE A 137 3.39 19.35 27.75
CA ILE A 137 3.43 18.14 26.92
C ILE A 137 4.57 18.24 25.90
N LEU A 138 4.73 19.40 25.25
CA LEU A 138 5.82 19.61 24.30
C LEU A 138 7.20 19.54 24.97
N ALA A 139 7.34 20.12 26.17
CA ALA A 139 8.58 20.03 26.94
C ALA A 139 8.90 18.60 27.38
N LEU A 140 7.89 17.81 27.77
CA LEU A 140 8.07 16.39 28.11
C LEU A 140 8.43 15.53 26.90
N LEU A 141 7.86 15.83 25.72
CA LEU A 141 8.24 15.14 24.48
C LEU A 141 9.66 15.48 24.05
N ILE A 142 10.06 16.75 24.12
CA ILE A 142 11.43 17.17 23.80
C ILE A 142 12.42 16.58 24.80
N ALA A 143 12.12 16.63 26.11
CA ALA A 143 12.96 16.01 27.13
C ALA A 143 13.02 14.49 26.98
N GLY A 144 11.92 13.84 26.60
CA GLY A 144 11.88 12.40 26.30
C GLY A 144 12.76 12.03 25.11
N VAL A 145 12.69 12.79 24.02
CA VAL A 145 13.55 12.60 22.84
C VAL A 145 15.03 12.85 23.20
N TYR A 146 15.32 13.89 23.99
CA TYR A 146 16.68 14.20 24.44
C TYR A 146 17.24 13.09 25.34
N LEU A 147 16.44 12.58 26.27
CA LEU A 147 16.82 11.46 27.14
C LEU A 147 17.03 10.18 26.33
N ILE A 148 16.21 9.87 25.32
CA ILE A 148 16.42 8.70 24.44
C ILE A 148 17.70 8.85 23.62
N HIS A 149 17.98 10.04 23.09
CA HIS A 149 19.22 10.33 22.35
C HIS A 149 20.46 10.16 23.23
N GLU A 150 20.38 10.54 24.51
CA GLU A 150 21.49 10.41 25.47
C GLU A 150 21.62 8.99 26.05
N TYR A 151 20.52 8.22 26.12
CA TYR A 151 20.53 6.82 26.61
C TYR A 151 21.01 5.80 25.57
N VAL A 152 20.86 6.09 24.28
CA VAL A 152 21.25 5.19 23.17
C VAL A 152 22.76 5.19 22.89
N HIS A 153 23.55 6.02 23.57
CA HIS A 153 25.01 5.92 23.58
C HIS A 153 25.53 5.87 25.02
N PRO A 154 25.74 4.66 25.60
CA PRO A 154 27.11 4.12 25.57
C PRO A 154 27.20 2.59 25.70
N SER A 155 27.88 1.91 24.76
CA SER A 155 29.05 1.05 25.03
C SER A 155 29.34 0.08 23.88
N GLU A 156 30.63 0.03 23.53
CA GLU A 156 31.32 -0.94 22.67
C GLU A 156 31.22 -0.79 21.15
N GLN A 157 32.15 -0.01 20.60
CA GLN A 157 33.16 -0.59 19.70
C GLN A 157 34.51 0.14 19.83
N GLN A 158 35.55 -0.68 19.98
CA GLN A 158 36.98 -0.34 20.01
C GLN A 158 37.40 0.50 18.79
N PRO A 159 38.51 1.25 18.87
CA PRO A 159 38.93 2.11 17.77
C PRO A 159 39.49 1.24 16.65
N VAL A 160 38.68 0.99 15.62
CA VAL A 160 39.19 0.60 14.31
C VAL A 160 39.21 1.87 13.48
N THR A 161 40.39 2.44 13.33
CA THR A 161 40.66 3.40 12.27
C THR A 161 40.31 2.77 10.92
N HIS A 162 39.32 3.29 10.21
CA HIS A 162 39.46 3.63 8.78
C HIS A 162 38.24 4.38 8.26
N GLU A 163 38.55 5.31 7.36
CA GLU A 163 37.70 6.02 6.41
C GLU A 163 36.56 5.14 5.85
N VAL A 164 35.32 5.35 6.28
CA VAL A 164 34.14 4.73 5.61
C VAL A 164 33.02 5.77 5.51
N GLU A 165 33.30 6.87 4.81
CA GLU A 165 32.26 7.76 4.29
C GLU A 165 32.43 8.00 2.77
N SER A 166 33.32 7.24 2.12
CA SER A 166 33.60 7.32 0.68
C SER A 166 33.20 6.06 -0.11
N GLU A 167 32.82 4.97 0.57
CA GLU A 167 32.68 3.65 -0.06
C GLU A 167 31.26 3.32 -0.52
N THR A 168 30.23 3.96 0.05
CA THR A 168 28.83 3.65 -0.31
C THR A 168 28.37 4.29 -1.62
N GLU A 169 28.87 5.48 -1.97
CA GLU A 169 28.62 6.08 -3.29
C GLU A 169 29.41 5.35 -4.39
N THR A 170 30.67 4.97 -4.12
CA THR A 170 31.52 4.29 -5.12
C THR A 170 31.09 2.86 -5.42
N GLU A 171 30.59 2.11 -4.43
CA GLU A 171 29.98 0.79 -4.69
C GLU A 171 28.70 0.90 -5.52
N SER A 172 27.85 1.90 -5.26
CA SER A 172 26.60 2.06 -6.02
C SER A 172 26.85 2.44 -7.49
N GLU A 173 27.84 3.31 -7.75
CA GLU A 173 28.20 3.71 -9.12
C GLU A 173 28.89 2.57 -9.88
N ALA A 174 29.74 1.78 -9.21
CA ALA A 174 30.38 0.62 -9.82
C ALA A 174 29.38 -0.50 -10.14
N GLU A 175 28.37 -0.72 -9.28
CA GLU A 175 27.29 -1.68 -9.50
C GLU A 175 26.42 -1.26 -10.71
N ILE A 176 26.05 0.02 -10.80
CA ILE A 176 25.28 0.58 -11.91
C ILE A 176 26.05 0.47 -13.23
N ALA A 177 27.36 0.80 -13.23
CA ALA A 177 28.20 0.69 -14.42
C ALA A 177 28.33 -0.76 -14.92
N ARG A 178 28.46 -1.73 -14.00
CA ARG A 178 28.47 -3.17 -14.35
C ARG A 178 27.14 -3.62 -14.95
N GLN A 179 26.03 -3.17 -14.38
CA GLN A 179 24.69 -3.50 -14.89
C GLN A 179 24.45 -2.92 -16.29
N GLU A 180 24.92 -1.70 -16.56
CA GLU A 180 24.83 -1.10 -17.90
C GLU A 180 25.71 -1.82 -18.94
N GLU A 181 26.89 -2.32 -18.54
CA GLU A 181 27.77 -3.08 -19.42
C GLU A 181 27.20 -4.46 -19.72
N GLU A 182 26.64 -5.15 -18.71
CA GLU A 182 25.93 -6.41 -18.90
C GLU A 182 24.68 -6.24 -19.77
N ALA A 183 23.94 -5.14 -19.62
CA ALA A 183 22.80 -4.83 -20.47
C ALA A 183 23.22 -4.64 -21.94
N ARG A 184 24.29 -3.89 -22.19
CA ARG A 184 24.87 -3.73 -23.53
C ARG A 184 25.34 -5.06 -24.13
N GLN A 185 26.09 -5.86 -23.35
CA GLN A 185 26.52 -7.19 -23.80
C GLN A 185 25.34 -8.13 -24.08
N ARG A 186 24.27 -8.03 -23.30
CA ARG A 186 23.05 -8.81 -23.51
C ARG A 186 22.34 -8.40 -24.81
N GLU A 187 22.24 -7.10 -25.09
CA GLU A 187 21.68 -6.59 -26.35
C GLU A 187 22.51 -7.05 -27.56
N ASP A 188 23.84 -6.95 -27.47
CA ASP A 188 24.74 -7.43 -28.53
C ASP A 188 24.59 -8.93 -28.76
N ARG A 189 24.52 -9.73 -27.68
CA ARG A 189 24.32 -11.18 -27.78
C ARG A 189 22.98 -11.53 -28.41
N ILE A 190 21.92 -10.79 -28.08
CA ILE A 190 20.60 -10.94 -28.71
C ILE A 190 20.67 -10.57 -30.19
N SER A 191 21.39 -9.51 -30.55
CA SER A 191 21.52 -9.06 -31.95
C SER A 191 22.22 -10.12 -32.83
N VAL A 192 23.27 -10.77 -32.31
CA VAL A 192 24.02 -11.83 -33.01
C VAL A 192 23.17 -13.10 -33.15
N LEU A 193 22.40 -13.46 -32.12
CA LEU A 193 21.48 -14.60 -32.21
C LEU A 193 20.37 -14.35 -33.23
N LEU A 194 19.84 -13.13 -33.28
CA LEU A 194 18.81 -12.74 -34.26
C LEU A 194 19.37 -12.66 -35.69
N SER A 195 20.62 -12.21 -35.88
CA SER A 195 21.25 -12.20 -37.20
C SER A 195 21.55 -13.61 -37.70
N GLY A 196 22.07 -14.50 -36.85
CA GLY A 196 22.28 -15.91 -37.19
C GLY A 196 20.98 -16.64 -37.53
N ALA A 197 19.93 -16.45 -36.72
CA ALA A 197 18.61 -17.03 -37.01
C ALA A 197 18.01 -16.50 -38.33
N ARG A 198 18.29 -15.22 -38.68
CA ARG A 198 17.86 -14.63 -39.94
C ARG A 198 18.61 -15.21 -41.15
N GLU A 199 19.90 -15.51 -41.01
CA GLU A 199 20.67 -16.18 -42.07
C GLU A 199 20.17 -17.61 -42.30
N ASP A 200 19.84 -18.36 -41.24
CA ASP A 200 19.32 -19.73 -41.35
C ASP A 200 17.90 -19.79 -41.97
N LEU A 201 17.09 -18.77 -41.72
CA LEU A 201 15.75 -18.65 -42.32
C LEU A 201 15.81 -18.30 -43.82
N SER A 202 16.89 -17.65 -44.29
CA SER A 202 17.03 -17.20 -45.68
C SER A 202 17.01 -18.35 -46.72
N PRO A 203 17.81 -19.43 -46.60
CA PRO A 203 17.77 -20.54 -47.55
C PRO A 203 16.46 -21.36 -47.44
N ALA A 204 15.86 -21.46 -46.25
CA ALA A 204 14.56 -22.11 -46.07
C ALA A 204 13.43 -21.32 -46.75
N GLN A 205 13.44 -19.98 -46.63
CA GLN A 205 12.50 -19.07 -47.29
C GLN A 205 12.69 -19.10 -48.82
N GLU A 206 13.94 -19.10 -49.30
CA GLU A 206 14.24 -19.15 -50.75
C GLU A 206 13.86 -20.50 -51.37
N SER A 207 14.07 -21.62 -50.65
CA SER A 207 13.61 -22.96 -51.08
C SER A 207 12.08 -23.03 -51.19
N ASN A 208 11.36 -22.50 -50.19
CA ASN A 208 9.90 -22.42 -50.22
C ASN A 208 9.40 -21.54 -51.39
N ARG A 209 10.05 -20.39 -51.62
CA ARG A 209 9.73 -19.49 -52.74
C ARG A 209 9.97 -20.15 -54.11
N ARG A 210 11.05 -20.92 -54.26
CA ARG A 210 11.34 -21.70 -55.49
C ARG A 210 10.33 -22.82 -55.72
N SER A 211 9.89 -23.50 -54.66
CA SER A 211 8.84 -24.53 -54.73
C SER A 211 7.51 -23.94 -55.22
N LEU A 212 7.08 -22.81 -54.61
CA LEU A 212 5.87 -22.09 -55.01
C LEU A 212 5.90 -21.63 -56.49
N ASN A 213 7.04 -21.12 -56.95
CA ASN A 213 7.20 -20.69 -58.36
C ASN A 213 7.22 -21.86 -59.34
N ARG A 214 7.74 -23.04 -58.96
CA ARG A 214 7.73 -24.25 -59.80
C ARG A 214 6.30 -24.79 -59.98
N THR A 215 5.48 -24.78 -58.94
CA THR A 215 4.06 -25.15 -59.02
C THR A 215 3.27 -24.18 -59.89
N ARG A 216 3.56 -22.88 -59.81
CA ARG A 216 2.88 -21.85 -60.60
C ARG A 216 3.19 -21.94 -62.10
N ASN A 217 4.44 -22.26 -62.45
CA ASN A 217 4.86 -22.37 -63.86
C ASN A 217 4.57 -23.75 -64.49
N GLY A 218 4.44 -24.82 -63.68
CA GLY A 218 4.06 -26.15 -64.17
C GLY A 218 2.57 -26.30 -64.52
N CYS A 219 1.72 -25.39 -64.06
CA CYS A 219 0.29 -25.38 -64.36
C CYS A 219 -0.04 -24.75 -65.75
N LEU A 220 0.91 -24.08 -66.39
CA LEU A 220 0.70 -23.36 -67.66
C LEU A 220 1.04 -24.18 -68.92
N THR A 221 1.43 -25.45 -68.81
CA THR A 221 1.95 -26.25 -69.94
C THR A 221 1.20 -27.56 -70.20
N VAL A 222 -0.09 -27.65 -69.82
CA VAL A 222 -0.97 -28.74 -70.25
C VAL A 222 -2.17 -28.13 -70.96
N ARG A 223 -2.07 -28.00 -72.29
CA ARG A 223 -3.19 -27.75 -73.19
C ARG A 223 -2.98 -28.50 -74.48
#